data_AF-A0A919AM54-F1
#
_entry.id   AF-A0A919AM54-F1
#
_cell.length_a   1.000
_cell.length_b   1.000
_cell.length_c   1.000
_cell.angle_alpha   90.00
_cell.angle_beta   90.00
_cell.angle_gamma   90.00
#
_symmetry.space_group_name_H-M   'P 1'
#
loop_
_entity.id
_entity.type
_entity.pdbx_description
1 polymer ?
#
loop_
_entity_poly.entity_id
_entity_poly.type
_entity_poly.pdbx_seq_one_letter_code
_entity_poly.pdbx_strand_id
1 'polypeptide(L)' 'MRITKYTHSCVRLQHDGGATPVIDPGVWSEPEALAGADAVLVTR' A
#
# COMPACT_ATOMS: atom_id res chain seq x y z
N MET A 1 2.35 -3.94 -13.84
CA MET A 1 2.70 -4.10 -12.42
C MET A 1 3.48 -2.87 -11.96
N ARG A 2 3.00 -2.17 -10.93
CA ARG A 2 3.59 -0.97 -10.34
C ARG A 2 3.69 -1.17 -8.83
N ILE A 3 4.83 -0.80 -8.27
CA ILE A 3 5.10 -0.84 -6.84
C ILE A 3 5.46 0.58 -6.41
N THR A 4 4.75 1.09 -5.41
CA THR A 4 5.04 2.39 -4.82
C THR A 4 5.46 2.17 -3.37
N LYS A 5 6.69 2.57 -3.06
CA LYS A 5 7.19 2.59 -1.69
C LYS A 5 6.89 3.93 -1.05
N TYR A 6 6.34 3.87 0.14
CA TYR A 6 6.10 4.99 1.04
C TYR A 6 7.11 4.95 2.19
N THR A 7 6.89 5.80 3.19
CA THR A 7 7.76 5.82 4.37
C THR A 7 7.76 4.47 5.11
N HIS A 8 8.92 4.09 5.68
CA HIS A 8 9.16 2.84 6.40
C HIS A 8 8.93 1.59 5.53
N SER A 9 8.01 0.72 5.96
CA SER A 9 7.63 -0.55 5.32
C SER A 9 6.34 -0.42 4.50
N CYS A 10 5.77 0.78 4.40
CA CYS A 10 4.53 0.99 3.69
C CYS A 10 4.73 0.85 2.17
N VAL A 11 4.02 -0.08 1.54
CA VAL A 11 4.14 -0.36 0.11
C VAL A 11 2.76 -0.56 -0.50
N ARG A 12 2.49 0.05 -1.65
CA ARG A 12 1.29 -0.20 -2.46
C ARG A 12 1.65 -0.98 -3.71
N LEU A 13 0.88 -2.04 -4.00
CA LEU A 13 1.00 -2.84 -5.21
C LEU A 13 -0.17 -2.53 -6.14
N GLN A 14 0.09 -2.36 -7.43
CA GLN A 14 -0.93 -2.11 -8.44
C GLN A 14 -0.65 -2.94 -9.69
N HIS A 15 -1.69 -3.58 -10.22
CA HIS A 15 -1.63 -4.23 -11.53
C HIS A 15 -2.97 -4.10 -12.26
N ASP A 16 -2.93 -4.17 -13.58
CA ASP A 16 -4.11 -3.91 -14.40
C ASP A 16 -5.21 -4.94 -14.09
N GLY A 17 -6.41 -4.41 -13.79
CA GLY A 17 -7.61 -5.19 -13.54
C GLY A 17 -7.64 -6.01 -12.25
N GLY A 18 -6.71 -5.80 -11.31
CA GLY A 18 -6.72 -6.50 -10.02
C GLY A 18 -6.68 -5.60 -8.80
N ALA A 19 -6.60 -6.24 -7.64
CA ALA A 19 -6.63 -5.57 -6.35
C ALA A 19 -5.37 -4.72 -6.11
N THR A 20 -5.55 -3.65 -5.34
CA THR A 20 -4.53 -2.69 -4.91
C THR A 20 -4.27 -2.83 -3.41
N PRO A 21 -3.51 -3.86 -2.96
CA PRO A 21 -3.18 -4.01 -1.55
C PRO A 21 -2.11 -3.00 -1.09
N VAL A 22 -2.23 -2.56 0.15
CA VAL A 22 -1.24 -1.75 0.86
C VAL A 22 -0.67 -2.56 2.01
N ILE A 23 0.65 -2.69 2.07
CA ILE A 23 1.39 -3.40 3.11
C ILE A 23 1.84 -2.38 4.17
N ASP A 24 1.64 -2.69 5.45
CA ASP A 24 2.11 -1.94 6.62
C ASP A 24 1.93 -0.41 6.57
N PRO A 25 0.72 0.11 6.31
CA PRO A 25 0.45 1.54 6.49
C PRO A 25 0.60 1.88 7.98
N GLY A 26 1.44 2.87 8.27
CA GLY A 26 1.72 3.31 9.64
C GLY A 26 1.53 4.81 9.83
N VAL A 27 1.72 5.29 11.07
CA VAL A 27 1.58 6.72 11.41
C VAL A 27 2.55 7.64 10.64
N TRP A 28 3.67 7.08 10.17
CA TRP A 28 4.65 7.82 9.36
C TRP A 28 4.37 7.75 7.86
N SER A 29 3.40 6.95 7.43
CA SER A 29 3.03 6.82 6.02
C SER A 29 2.16 7.99 5.58
N GLU A 30 2.30 8.35 4.32
CA GLU A 30 1.53 9.38 3.66
C GLU A 30 0.05 8.96 3.56
N PRO A 31 -0.93 9.85 3.82
CA PRO A 31 -2.36 9.51 3.75
C PRO A 31 -2.78 8.94 2.39
N GLU A 32 -2.11 9.35 1.31
CA GLU A 32 -2.32 8.90 -0.05
C GLU A 32 -1.95 7.43 -0.27
N ALA A 33 -1.21 6.80 0.67
CA ALA A 33 -0.90 5.39 0.60
C ALA A 33 -2.17 4.52 0.61
N LEU A 34 -3.18 4.92 1.40
CA LEU A 34 -4.45 4.21 1.54
C LEU A 34 -5.51 4.60 0.50
N ALA A 35 -5.27 5.65 -0.28
CA ALA A 35 -6.24 6.09 -1.29
C ALA A 35 -6.45 5.01 -2.35
N GLY A 36 -7.68 4.49 -2.44
CA GLY A 36 -8.06 3.43 -3.38
C GLY A 36 -7.49 2.05 -3.05
N ALA A 37 -7.07 1.81 -1.80
CA ALA A 37 -6.63 0.49 -1.37
C ALA A 37 -7.81 -0.48 -1.23
N ASP A 38 -7.69 -1.67 -1.83
CA ASP A 38 -8.70 -2.73 -1.71
C ASP A 38 -8.51 -3.57 -0.44
N ALA A 39 -7.27 -3.65 0.06
CA ALA A 39 -6.91 -4.41 1.25
C ALA A 39 -5.68 -3.82 1.95
N VAL A 40 -5.59 -4.08 3.25
CA VAL A 40 -4.39 -3.80 4.06
C VAL A 40 -3.79 -5.12 4.52
N LEU A 41 -2.50 -5.29 4.26
CA LEU A 41 -1.72 -6.44 4.72
C LEU A 41 -0.77 -5.99 5.82
N VAL A 42 -0.79 -6.70 6.95
CA VAL A 42 0.06 -6.41 8.10
C VAL A 42 1.09 -7.52 8.24
N THR A 43 2.37 -7.15 8.24
CA THR A 43 3.46 -8.08 8.53
C THR A 43 3.48 -8.44 10.02
N ARG A 44 3.98 -9.65 10.33
CA ARG A 44 4.04 -10.20 11.68
C ARG A 44 5.45 -10.14 12.25
#